data_AF-A0A4P5SVB8-F1
#
_entry.id   AF-A0A4P5SVB8-F1
#
_cell.length_a   1.000
_cell.length_b   1.000
_cell.length_c   1.000
_cell.angle_alpha   90.00
_cell.angle_beta   90.00
_cell.angle_gamma   90.00
#
_symmetry.space_group_name_H-M   'P 1'
#
loop_
_entity.id
_entity.type
_entity.pdbx_description
1 polymer ?
#
loop_
_entity_poly.entity_id
_entity_poly.type
_entity_poly.pdbx_seq_one_letter_code
_entity_poly.pdbx_strand_id
1 'polypeptide(L)'
;MVNQEGKRNERQTYRQKSSWVDCSGKLGRIVCGLAIFDHPDNPDYPTYWFTRDYGPLSPNYGFFYADPIEITPEHPLRLRYRFYTHTGDSVEGKVQEAFEVYTKGAASSFLASKA
;
A
#
# COMPACT_ATOMS: atom_id res chain seq x y z
N MET A 1 -8.91 9.71 -3.83
CA MET A 1 -8.20 8.54 -3.25
C MET A 1 -9.17 7.67 -2.47
N VAL A 2 -8.93 6.36 -2.42
CA VAL A 2 -9.70 5.38 -1.64
C VAL A 2 -8.78 4.28 -1.09
N ASN A 3 -8.98 3.84 0.14
CA ASN A 3 -8.23 2.72 0.72
C ASN A 3 -9.00 1.39 0.64
N GLN A 4 -8.38 0.30 1.08
CA GLN A 4 -8.99 -1.04 1.06
C GLN A 4 -10.34 -1.14 1.79
N GLU A 5 -10.56 -0.34 2.83
CA GLU A 5 -11.81 -0.30 3.61
C GLU A 5 -12.88 0.61 2.98
N GLY A 6 -12.60 1.20 1.81
CA GLY A 6 -13.49 2.14 1.15
C GLY A 6 -13.48 3.56 1.74
N LYS A 7 -12.58 3.88 2.67
CA LYS A 7 -12.39 5.24 3.19
C LYS A 7 -11.86 6.15 2.09
N ARG A 8 -12.39 7.38 1.99
CA ARG A 8 -12.14 8.29 0.87
C ARG A 8 -11.48 9.59 1.31
N ASN A 9 -10.66 10.14 0.41
CA ASN A 9 -10.00 11.44 0.53
C ASN A 9 -9.01 11.52 1.70
N GLU A 10 -8.23 12.60 1.76
CA GLU A 10 -7.19 12.83 2.78
C GLU A 10 -7.75 12.66 4.20
N ARG A 11 -8.91 13.25 4.47
CA ARG A 11 -9.55 13.22 5.79
C ARG A 11 -9.70 11.82 6.37
N GLN A 12 -9.97 10.82 5.52
CA GLN A 12 -10.21 9.44 5.96
C GLN A 12 -9.09 8.48 5.60
N THR A 13 -8.06 8.90 4.86
CA THR A 13 -6.96 8.01 4.43
C THR A 13 -5.61 8.38 5.05
N TYR A 14 -5.44 9.64 5.48
CA TYR A 14 -4.19 10.07 6.09
C TYR A 14 -3.99 9.40 7.46
N ARG A 15 -2.78 8.90 7.71
CA ARG A 15 -2.42 8.16 8.93
C ARG A 15 -3.29 6.94 9.19
N GLN A 16 -3.95 6.40 8.16
CA GLN A 16 -4.64 5.12 8.28
C GLN A 16 -3.70 3.99 7.86
N LYS A 17 -3.86 2.83 8.49
CA LYS A 17 -3.30 1.58 8.01
C LYS A 17 -4.15 1.04 6.87
N SER A 18 -3.54 0.55 5.80
CA SER A 18 -4.26 -0.11 4.71
C SER A 18 -3.35 -0.97 3.85
N SER A 19 -3.87 -2.09 3.35
CA SER A 19 -3.13 -3.00 2.46
C SER A 19 -2.83 -2.37 1.09
N TRP A 20 -3.66 -1.43 0.67
CA TRP A 20 -3.47 -0.67 -0.55
C TRP A 20 -4.24 0.65 -0.47
N VAL A 21 -3.77 1.64 -1.21
CA VAL A 21 -4.51 2.88 -1.45
C VAL A 21 -4.46 3.20 -2.94
N ASP A 22 -5.61 3.57 -3.48
CA ASP A 22 -5.83 3.92 -4.87
C ASP A 22 -6.07 5.43 -5.05
N CYS A 23 -5.49 5.98 -6.11
CA CYS A 23 -5.80 7.31 -6.61
C CYS A 23 -6.30 7.23 -8.05
N SER A 24 -7.62 7.15 -8.19
CA SER A 24 -8.31 7.27 -9.47
C SER A 24 -8.86 8.66 -9.72
N GLY A 25 -8.88 9.06 -10.99
CA GLY A 25 -9.42 10.34 -11.42
C GLY A 25 -9.60 10.44 -12.93
N LYS A 26 -10.14 11.57 -13.38
CA LYS A 26 -10.31 11.85 -14.80
C LYS A 26 -9.02 12.42 -15.39
N LEU A 27 -8.48 11.77 -16.42
CA LEU A 27 -7.38 12.26 -17.23
C LEU A 27 -7.89 12.54 -18.66
N GLY A 28 -8.20 13.79 -18.95
CA GLY A 28 -8.82 14.16 -20.22
C GLY A 28 -10.20 13.54 -20.39
N ARG A 29 -10.35 12.57 -21.30
CA ARG A 29 -11.63 11.86 -21.57
C ARG A 29 -11.72 10.48 -20.92
N ILE A 30 -10.66 9.99 -20.31
CA ILE A 30 -10.61 8.67 -19.67
C ILE A 30 -10.64 8.81 -18.15
N VAL A 31 -11.19 7.82 -17.47
CA VAL A 31 -10.99 7.61 -16.03
C VAL A 31 -9.92 6.55 -15.89
N CYS A 32 -8.91 6.83 -15.09
CA CYS A 32 -7.82 5.89 -14.81
C CYS A 32 -7.27 6.13 -13.41
N GLY A 33 -6.53 5.15 -12.89
CA GLY A 33 -5.96 5.24 -11.56
C GLY A 33 -4.63 4.53 -11.41
N LEU A 34 -4.02 4.83 -10.28
CA LEU A 34 -2.83 4.17 -9.76
C LEU A 34 -3.12 3.74 -8.33
N ALA A 35 -2.97 2.45 -8.07
CA ALA A 35 -2.95 1.90 -6.73
C ALA A 35 -1.52 1.52 -6.32
N ILE A 36 -1.21 1.71 -5.04
CA ILE A 36 0.02 1.22 -4.44
C ILE A 36 -0.36 0.15 -3.42
N PHE A 37 0.33 -0.99 -3.47
CA PHE A 37 0.10 -2.14 -2.60
C PHE A 37 1.23 -2.26 -1.60
N ASP A 38 0.87 -2.44 -0.33
CA ASP A 38 1.76 -2.91 0.72
C ASP A 38 1.80 -4.46 0.71
N HIS A 39 2.90 -5.06 1.16
CA HIS A 39 3.05 -6.51 1.13
C HIS A 39 3.09 -7.11 2.55
N PRO A 40 2.44 -8.27 2.80
CA PRO A 40 2.43 -8.92 4.11
C PRO A 40 3.80 -9.16 4.75
N ASP A 41 4.82 -9.43 3.93
CA ASP A 41 6.22 -9.61 4.40
C ASP A 41 6.93 -8.29 4.81
N ASN A 42 6.25 -7.15 4.81
CA ASN A 42 6.82 -5.89 5.31
C ASN A 42 6.66 -5.83 6.85
N PRO A 43 7.64 -5.26 7.60
CA PRO A 43 7.69 -5.39 9.07
C PRO A 43 6.52 -4.77 9.88
N ASP A 44 5.66 -3.95 9.27
CA ASP A 44 4.48 -3.34 9.92
C ASP A 44 3.26 -3.41 9.01
N TYR A 45 3.16 -4.48 8.22
CA TYR A 45 2.04 -4.64 7.31
C TYR A 45 0.69 -4.75 8.07
N PRO A 46 -0.38 -4.06 7.63
CA PRO A 46 -0.35 -2.96 6.66
C PRO A 46 0.20 -1.67 7.30
N THR A 47 1.10 -1.00 6.59
CA THR A 47 1.75 0.23 7.05
C THR A 47 0.78 1.41 7.06
N TYR A 48 1.16 2.47 7.78
CA TYR A 48 0.50 3.76 7.71
C TYR A 48 0.72 4.46 6.36
N TRP A 49 -0.30 5.21 5.93
CA TRP A 49 -0.27 5.95 4.67
C TRP A 49 -0.14 7.46 4.86
N PHE A 50 0.68 8.07 4.00
CA PHE A 50 0.71 9.51 3.79
C PHE A 50 -0.05 9.83 2.51
N THR A 51 -1.26 10.36 2.66
CA THR A 51 -2.15 10.71 1.56
C THR A 51 -2.53 12.18 1.62
N ARG A 52 -2.66 12.82 0.46
CA ARG A 52 -3.10 14.21 0.32
C ARG A 52 -3.96 14.35 -0.93
N ASP A 53 -5.06 15.09 -0.82
CA ASP A 53 -6.01 15.24 -1.94
C ASP A 53 -5.41 15.97 -3.14
N TYR A 54 -4.27 16.66 -2.95
CA TYR A 54 -3.51 17.31 -4.00
C TYR A 54 -2.43 16.44 -4.66
N GLY A 55 -2.31 15.15 -4.32
CA GLY A 55 -1.46 14.22 -5.08
C GLY A 55 -0.58 13.25 -4.28
N PRO A 56 0.04 13.64 -3.15
CA PRO A 56 0.86 12.71 -2.37
C PRO A 56 0.11 11.43 -1.99
N LEU A 57 0.72 10.30 -2.30
CA LEU A 57 0.22 8.95 -2.04
C LEU A 57 1.43 8.05 -1.80
N SER A 58 1.74 7.75 -0.54
CA SER A 58 2.85 6.84 -0.22
C SER A 58 2.58 5.97 1.01
N PRO A 59 3.01 4.69 0.97
CA PRO A 59 3.23 3.92 2.18
C PRO A 59 4.36 4.58 2.97
N ASN A 60 4.15 4.76 4.27
CA ASN A 60 5.01 5.59 5.11
C ASN A 60 5.52 4.80 6.33
N TYR A 61 6.22 3.68 6.05
CA TYR A 61 6.85 2.84 7.07
C TYR A 61 7.84 3.66 7.90
N GLY A 62 7.77 3.55 9.23
CA GLY A 62 8.68 4.24 10.14
C GLY A 62 8.33 5.67 10.51
N PHE A 63 7.54 6.37 9.69
CA PHE A 63 7.32 7.81 9.90
C PHE A 63 6.49 8.14 11.15
N PHE A 64 5.66 7.20 11.61
CA PHE A 64 4.82 7.38 12.80
C PHE A 64 5.32 6.60 14.02
N TYR A 65 6.55 6.07 13.98
CA TYR A 65 7.15 5.40 15.13
C TYR A 65 7.83 6.41 16.04
N ALA A 66 7.79 6.14 17.34
CA ALA A 66 8.54 6.91 18.32
C ALA A 66 10.02 6.51 18.33
N ASP A 67 10.29 5.21 18.11
CA ASP A 67 11.63 4.64 18.14
C ASP A 67 12.29 4.64 16.76
N PRO A 68 13.62 4.80 16.69
CA PRO A 68 14.36 4.72 15.43
C PRO A 68 14.31 3.31 14.85
N ILE A 69 14.30 3.22 13.51
CA ILE A 69 14.51 1.96 12.80
C ILE A 69 16.01 1.79 12.58
N GLU A 70 16.60 0.81 13.25
CA GLU A 70 17.99 0.43 13.06
C GLU A 70 18.13 -0.49 11.84
N ILE A 71 19.05 -0.17 10.94
CA ILE A 71 19.34 -0.95 9.73
C ILE A 71 20.81 -1.35 9.77
N THR A 72 21.07 -2.65 9.86
CA THR A 72 22.42 -3.23 9.90
C THR A 72 22.57 -4.31 8.83
N PRO A 73 23.79 -4.74 8.47
CA PRO A 73 23.97 -5.90 7.59
C PRO A 73 23.28 -7.16 8.10
N GLU A 74 23.22 -7.34 9.42
CA GLU A 74 22.56 -8.46 10.10
C GLU A 74 21.03 -8.31 10.12
N HIS A 75 20.53 -7.07 10.10
CA HIS A 75 19.11 -6.72 10.09
C HIS A 75 18.78 -5.78 8.92
N PRO A 76 18.85 -6.25 7.67
CA PRO A 76 18.58 -5.42 6.51
C PRO A 76 17.09 -5.10 6.41
N LEU A 77 16.76 -3.84 6.13
CA LEU A 77 15.38 -3.44 5.86
C LEU A 77 14.99 -3.82 4.43
N ARG A 78 13.94 -4.65 4.30
CA ARG A 78 13.33 -5.01 3.02
C ARG A 78 11.88 -4.58 3.01
N LEU A 79 11.55 -3.63 2.13
CA LEU A 79 10.19 -3.16 1.88
C LEU A 79 9.78 -3.55 0.47
N ARG A 80 8.57 -4.09 0.33
CA ARG A 80 8.01 -4.57 -0.93
C ARG A 80 6.72 -3.83 -1.21
N TYR A 81 6.71 -3.09 -2.31
CA TYR A 81 5.53 -2.38 -2.78
C TYR A 81 5.28 -2.71 -4.24
N ARG A 82 4.01 -2.69 -4.65
CA ARG A 82 3.63 -2.83 -6.06
C ARG A 82 2.81 -1.63 -6.49
N PHE A 83 3.16 -1.06 -7.63
CA PHE A 83 2.34 -0.10 -8.35
C PHE A 83 1.45 -0.85 -9.33
N TYR A 84 0.17 -0.49 -9.35
CA TYR A 84 -0.83 -1.08 -10.22
C TYR A 84 -1.61 0.03 -10.92
N THR A 85 -1.43 0.15 -12.24
CA THR A 85 -2.18 1.07 -13.08
C THR A 85 -3.41 0.39 -13.63
N HIS A 86 -4.50 1.14 -13.77
CA HIS A 86 -5.76 0.61 -14.26
C HIS A 86 -6.62 1.68 -14.94
N THR A 87 -7.61 1.23 -15.70
CA THR A 87 -8.68 2.09 -16.25
C THR A 87 -9.90 1.99 -15.36
N GLY A 88 -10.63 3.09 -15.24
CA GLY A 88 -11.76 3.20 -14.32
C GLY A 88 -11.33 3.60 -12.91
N ASP A 89 -12.24 3.41 -11.97
CA ASP A 89 -11.95 3.55 -10.54
C ASP A 89 -11.37 2.26 -9.91
N SER A 90 -11.17 2.25 -8.59
CA SER A 90 -10.60 1.09 -7.90
C SER A 90 -11.41 -0.21 -8.05
N VAL A 91 -12.71 -0.10 -8.30
CA VAL A 91 -13.61 -1.25 -8.50
C VAL A 91 -13.53 -1.73 -9.94
N GLU A 92 -13.72 -0.82 -10.90
CA GLU A 92 -13.62 -1.13 -12.34
C GLU A 92 -12.22 -1.67 -12.70
N GLY A 93 -11.19 -1.09 -12.09
CA GLY A 93 -9.79 -1.46 -12.25
C GLY A 93 -9.38 -2.76 -11.55
N LYS A 94 -10.28 -3.40 -10.78
CA LYS A 94 -10.03 -4.67 -10.06
C LYS A 94 -8.83 -4.60 -9.12
N VAL A 95 -8.75 -3.50 -8.36
CA VAL A 95 -7.60 -3.23 -7.49
C VAL A 95 -7.47 -4.28 -6.39
N GLN A 96 -8.59 -4.70 -5.80
CA GLN A 96 -8.59 -5.72 -4.74
C GLN A 96 -8.11 -7.08 -5.26
N GLU A 97 -8.58 -7.50 -6.43
CA GLU A 97 -8.19 -8.77 -7.05
C GLU A 97 -6.71 -8.74 -7.47
N ALA A 98 -6.23 -7.61 -8.01
CA ALA A 98 -4.82 -7.44 -8.34
C ALA A 98 -3.93 -7.51 -7.08
N PHE A 99 -4.40 -6.96 -5.96
CA PHE A 99 -3.75 -7.07 -4.66
C PHE A 99 -3.71 -8.52 -4.15
N GLU A 100 -4.80 -9.28 -4.27
CA GLU A 100 -4.85 -10.70 -3.91
C GLU A 100 -3.87 -11.53 -4.75
N VAL A 101 -3.77 -11.26 -6.06
CA VAL A 101 -2.76 -11.89 -6.93
C VAL A 101 -1.34 -11.54 -6.50
N TYR A 102 -1.09 -10.28 -6.12
CA TYR A 102 0.23 -9.85 -5.65
C TYR A 102 0.66 -10.56 -4.37
N THR A 103 -0.27 -10.76 -3.45
CA THR A 103 0.03 -11.32 -2.12
C THR A 103 -0.07 -12.84 -2.06
N LYS A 104 -0.47 -13.49 -3.17
CA LYS A 104 -0.51 -14.94 -3.29
C LYS A 104 0.90 -15.53 -3.15
N GLY A 105 1.14 -16.24 -2.04
CA GLY A 105 2.43 -16.88 -1.73
C GLY A 105 3.18 -16.25 -0.55
N ALA A 106 2.76 -15.07 -0.07
CA ALA A 106 3.36 -14.42 1.11
C ALA A 106 3.21 -15.26 2.40
N ALA A 107 2.21 -16.14 2.47
CA ALA A 107 2.00 -17.04 3.61
C ALA A 107 3.10 -18.11 3.80
N SER A 108 3.99 -18.31 2.83
CA SER A 108 5.00 -19.39 2.88
C SER A 108 6.36 -18.97 3.45
N SER A 109 6.61 -17.68 3.70
CA SER A 109 7.92 -17.20 4.19
C SER A 109 8.03 -17.14 5.72
N PHE A 110 6.92 -17.20 6.46
CA PHE A 110 6.94 -17.08 7.94
C PHE A 110 7.42 -18.33 8.69
N LEU A 111 7.40 -19.52 8.05
CA LEU A 111 7.81 -20.78 8.68
C LEU A 111 9.29 -21.15 8.45
N ALA A 112 10.03 -20.40 7.63
CA ALA A 112 11.40 -20.76 7.25
C ALA A 112 12.51 -20.07 8.05
N SER A 113 12.20 -19.16 9.00
CA SER A 113 13.20 -18.41 9.77
C SER A 113 13.30 -18.79 11.26
N LYS A 114 12.67 -19.90 11.68
CA LYS A 114 12.71 -20.39 13.08
C LYS A 114 13.44 -21.73 13.28
N ALA A 115 14.30 -22.15 12.35
CA ALA A 115 15.16 -23.33 12.51
C ALA A 115 16.62 -22.92 12.70
#